data_AF-A0A937QIZ8-F1
#
_entry.id   AF-A0A937QIZ8-F1
#
_cell.length_a   1.000
_cell.length_b   1.000
_cell.length_c   1.000
_cell.angle_alpha   90.00
_cell.angle_beta   90.00
_cell.angle_gamma   90.00
#
_symmetry.space_group_name_H-M   'P 1'
#
loop_
_entity.id
_entity.type
_entity.pdbx_description
1 polymer ?
#
loop_
_entity_poly.entity_id
_entity_poly.type
_entity_poly.pdbx_seq_one_letter_code
_entity_poly.pdbx_strand_id
1 'polypeptide(L)'
;MKCRDVLSLCACACLVFCGLIGCRNPVAQPAGPVALQFSLSLDPQVYAHSHYKKPPQFAIWIEDAAGEKIRTVWVTEKTGAGNWGGKTVRPVSLPYWASRWQKETGRSGDPTPENPAADAVTGATPKQDFTCRTEVPAATKWDYFIEVNVSGDFNDSFAAVSKDGKQDRNGNGQPSIVYKGQITARPGQCSKPKLIGRTDQFEAVNSIISDMGGISNAKDLFSEIEITAR
;
A
#
# COMPACT_ATOMS: atom_id res chain seq x y z
N MET A 1 26.55 -46.39 87.70
CA MET A 1 26.13 -45.01 87.33
C MET A 1 27.28 -44.33 86.58
N LYS A 2 27.13 -44.10 85.26
CA LYS A 2 28.01 -43.35 84.33
C LYS A 2 29.45 -43.88 84.21
N CYS A 3 30.20 -43.84 83.11
CA CYS A 3 30.18 -43.24 81.77
C CYS A 3 31.36 -43.96 81.05
N ARG A 4 31.36 -44.36 79.79
CA ARG A 4 31.51 -43.51 78.59
C ARG A 4 31.63 -44.44 77.37
N ASP A 5 30.76 -44.25 76.40
CA ASP A 5 30.94 -44.74 75.03
C ASP A 5 31.92 -43.84 74.27
N VAL A 6 32.80 -44.46 73.50
CA VAL A 6 33.67 -43.82 72.52
C VAL A 6 33.05 -44.09 71.15
N LEU A 7 32.64 -43.05 70.44
CA LEU A 7 32.29 -43.14 69.03
C LEU A 7 32.88 -41.96 68.27
N SER A 8 33.39 -42.35 67.11
CA SER A 8 34.33 -41.69 66.24
C SER A 8 33.62 -40.92 65.12
N LEU A 9 34.31 -39.89 64.60
CA LEU A 9 34.24 -39.32 63.25
C LEU A 9 32.88 -38.88 62.66
N CYS A 10 32.77 -37.60 62.28
CA CYS A 10 32.86 -37.17 60.86
C CYS A 10 32.52 -35.68 60.71
N ALA A 11 33.45 -34.93 60.13
CA ALA A 11 33.24 -33.56 59.69
C ALA A 11 32.44 -33.57 58.38
N CYS A 12 31.36 -32.79 58.31
CA CYS A 12 30.70 -32.42 57.05
C CYS A 12 30.85 -30.92 56.83
N ALA A 13 31.67 -30.56 55.84
CA ALA A 13 31.80 -29.20 55.35
C ALA A 13 30.59 -28.85 54.48
N CYS A 14 29.77 -27.89 54.90
CA CYS A 14 28.71 -27.32 54.08
C CYS A 14 29.32 -26.33 53.06
N LEU A 15 29.43 -26.77 51.80
CA LEU A 15 29.67 -25.87 50.66
C LEU A 15 28.37 -25.13 50.32
N VAL A 16 28.34 -23.83 50.62
CA VAL A 16 27.26 -22.93 50.20
C VAL A 16 27.47 -22.56 48.74
N PHE A 17 26.72 -23.19 47.84
CA PHE A 17 26.62 -22.75 46.45
C PHE A 17 25.73 -21.49 46.38
N CYS A 18 26.35 -20.32 46.32
CA CYS A 18 25.68 -19.09 45.91
C CYS A 18 25.36 -19.20 44.41
N GLY A 19 24.13 -19.62 44.09
CA GLY A 19 23.58 -19.55 42.74
C GLY A 19 23.39 -18.09 42.34
N LEU A 20 24.24 -17.60 41.44
CA LEU A 20 24.01 -16.36 40.71
C LEU A 20 22.78 -16.55 39.82
N ILE A 21 21.61 -16.12 40.31
CA ILE A 21 20.41 -15.96 39.47
C ILE A 21 20.66 -14.73 38.60
N GLY A 22 21.30 -14.96 37.46
CA GLY A 22 21.41 -13.95 36.41
C GLY A 22 20.01 -13.59 35.94
N CYS A 23 19.59 -12.35 36.16
CA CYS A 23 18.42 -11.77 35.51
C CYS A 23 18.64 -11.78 34.00
N ARG A 24 18.21 -12.86 33.33
CA ARG A 24 18.05 -12.86 31.88
C ARG A 24 16.89 -11.93 31.58
N ASN A 25 17.19 -10.73 31.09
CA ASN A 25 16.20 -9.94 30.37
C ASN A 25 15.60 -10.84 29.29
N PRO A 26 14.27 -11.00 29.21
CA PRO A 26 13.68 -11.70 28.09
C PRO A 26 14.06 -10.91 26.83
N VAL A 27 14.92 -11.49 26.01
CA VAL A 27 15.10 -11.03 24.64
C VAL A 27 13.73 -11.16 24.00
N ALA A 28 13.09 -10.02 23.71
CA ALA A 28 11.82 -10.01 23.01
C ALA A 28 12.00 -10.84 21.74
N GLN A 29 11.27 -11.96 21.64
CA GLN A 29 11.25 -12.73 20.41
C GLN A 29 10.88 -11.77 19.27
N PRO A 30 11.53 -11.84 18.10
CA PRO A 30 11.07 -11.07 16.96
C PRO A 30 9.63 -11.51 16.70
N ALA A 31 8.69 -10.58 16.90
CA ALA A 31 7.30 -10.82 16.57
C ALA A 31 7.24 -11.18 15.08
N GLY A 32 6.50 -12.25 14.76
CA GLY A 32 6.35 -12.75 13.39
C GLY A 32 5.83 -11.67 12.44
N PRO A 33 5.82 -11.93 11.12
CA PRO A 33 5.26 -10.99 10.16
C PRO A 33 3.82 -10.60 10.54
N VAL A 34 3.48 -9.34 10.31
CA VAL A 34 2.14 -8.77 10.53
C VAL A 34 1.54 -8.47 9.17
N ALA A 35 0.28 -8.84 8.98
CA ALA A 35 -0.41 -8.62 7.72
C ALA A 35 -1.03 -7.22 7.71
N LEU A 36 -0.63 -6.37 6.77
CA LEU A 36 -1.36 -5.14 6.46
C LEU A 36 -2.49 -5.49 5.52
N GLN A 37 -3.73 -5.42 6.00
CA GLN A 37 -4.93 -5.56 5.18
C GLN A 37 -5.42 -4.19 4.72
N PHE A 38 -5.62 -4.04 3.42
CA PHE A 38 -6.25 -2.89 2.81
C PHE A 38 -7.70 -3.26 2.50
N SER A 39 -8.65 -2.47 2.98
CA SER A 39 -10.08 -2.64 2.72
C SER A 39 -10.62 -1.34 2.11
N LEU A 40 -11.19 -1.45 0.92
CA LEU A 40 -11.67 -0.33 0.12
C LEU A 40 -13.12 -0.60 -0.29
N SER A 41 -14.01 0.36 -0.06
CA SER A 41 -15.39 0.32 -0.54
C SER A 41 -15.55 1.31 -1.69
N LEU A 42 -15.91 0.80 -2.85
CA LEU A 42 -16.10 1.59 -4.07
C LEU A 42 -17.57 1.95 -4.25
N ASP A 43 -17.86 3.20 -4.65
CA ASP A 43 -19.18 3.63 -5.11
C ASP A 43 -19.30 3.43 -6.64
N PRO A 44 -20.13 2.47 -7.10
CA PRO A 44 -20.32 2.21 -8.52
C PRO A 44 -20.91 3.38 -9.30
N GLN A 45 -21.62 4.29 -8.63
CA GLN A 45 -22.27 5.43 -9.28
C GLN A 45 -21.26 6.39 -9.88
N VAL A 46 -20.09 6.56 -9.26
CA VAL A 46 -19.07 7.49 -9.76
C VAL A 46 -18.64 7.09 -11.18
N TYR A 47 -18.27 5.82 -11.39
CA TYR A 47 -17.84 5.37 -12.71
C TYR A 47 -19.00 5.00 -13.65
N ALA A 48 -20.21 4.73 -13.14
CA ALA A 48 -21.38 4.53 -13.99
C ALA A 48 -21.83 5.83 -14.70
N HIS A 49 -21.51 6.98 -14.12
CA HIS A 49 -21.75 8.30 -14.71
C HIS A 49 -20.60 8.81 -15.60
N SER A 50 -19.45 8.14 -15.61
CA SER A 50 -18.37 8.50 -16.53
C SER A 50 -18.76 8.22 -17.98
N HIS A 51 -18.07 8.88 -18.92
CA HIS A 51 -18.35 8.70 -20.35
C HIS A 51 -18.14 7.25 -20.81
N TYR A 52 -17.17 6.55 -20.22
CA TYR A 52 -16.84 5.18 -20.61
C TYR A 52 -17.57 4.10 -19.82
N LYS A 53 -18.16 4.43 -18.67
CA LYS A 53 -18.93 3.49 -17.83
C LYS A 53 -18.15 2.23 -17.47
N LYS A 54 -16.84 2.39 -17.25
CA LYS A 54 -15.92 1.30 -16.91
C LYS A 54 -15.46 1.43 -15.46
N PRO A 55 -15.32 0.31 -14.73
CA PRO A 55 -14.69 0.31 -13.42
C PRO A 55 -13.33 1.03 -13.43
N PRO A 56 -12.92 1.62 -12.29
CA PRO A 56 -11.69 2.40 -12.18
C PRO A 56 -10.43 1.56 -12.46
N GLN A 57 -9.31 2.23 -12.59
CA GLN A 57 -7.99 1.64 -12.37
C GLN A 57 -7.46 2.15 -11.04
N PHE A 58 -6.82 1.29 -10.26
CA PHE A 58 -6.08 1.74 -9.09
C PHE A 58 -4.88 0.85 -8.77
N ALA A 59 -3.97 1.40 -7.99
CA ALA A 59 -2.83 0.72 -7.43
C ALA A 59 -2.69 1.03 -5.93
N ILE A 60 -2.12 0.09 -5.20
CA ILE A 60 -1.81 0.16 -3.78
C ILE A 60 -0.36 -0.25 -3.62
N TRP A 61 0.41 0.55 -2.89
CA TRP A 61 1.79 0.22 -2.56
C TRP A 61 2.16 0.75 -1.18
N ILE A 62 3.25 0.22 -0.66
CA ILE A 62 3.86 0.65 0.60
C ILE A 62 5.28 1.14 0.34
N GLU A 63 5.69 2.12 1.15
CA GLU A 63 7.05 2.62 1.21
C GLU A 63 7.52 2.57 2.66
N ASP A 64 8.77 2.15 2.88
CA ASP A 64 9.34 2.27 4.23
C ASP A 64 9.50 3.75 4.62
N ALA A 65 9.76 4.02 5.90
CA ALA A 65 9.83 5.40 6.40
C ALA A 65 10.90 6.28 5.72
N ALA A 66 11.89 5.66 5.05
CA ALA A 66 12.92 6.36 4.29
C ALA A 66 12.56 6.56 2.81
N GLY A 67 11.51 5.89 2.31
CA GLY A 67 11.15 5.87 0.88
C GLY A 67 12.10 5.04 0.03
N GLU A 68 12.93 4.19 0.64
CA GLU A 68 13.94 3.37 -0.02
C GLU A 68 13.38 2.03 -0.48
N LYS A 69 12.45 1.46 0.29
CA LYS A 69 11.79 0.19 -0.04
C LYS A 69 10.37 0.45 -0.50
N ILE A 70 10.19 0.44 -1.81
CA ILE A 70 8.88 0.49 -2.45
C ILE A 70 8.43 -0.94 -2.71
N ARG A 71 7.17 -1.24 -2.40
CA ARG A 71 6.55 -2.52 -2.75
C ARG A 71 5.14 -2.31 -3.26
N THR A 72 4.88 -2.68 -4.50
CA THR A 72 3.51 -2.78 -5.02
C THR A 72 2.78 -3.91 -4.28
N VAL A 73 1.63 -3.57 -3.69
CA VAL A 73 0.76 -4.52 -2.99
C VAL A 73 -0.29 -5.05 -3.96
N TRP A 74 -0.87 -4.15 -4.77
CA TRP A 74 -1.87 -4.52 -5.75
C TRP A 74 -1.97 -3.47 -6.86
N VAL A 75 -2.27 -3.87 -8.09
CA VAL A 75 -2.60 -3.01 -9.21
C VAL A 75 -3.64 -3.65 -10.11
N THR A 76 -4.50 -2.84 -10.71
CA THR A 76 -5.46 -3.32 -11.70
C THR A 76 -4.76 -3.89 -12.94
N GLU A 77 -5.19 -5.07 -13.39
CA GLU A 77 -4.57 -5.85 -14.46
C GLU A 77 -4.35 -5.05 -15.74
N LYS A 78 -5.30 -4.24 -16.21
CA LYS A 78 -5.09 -3.47 -17.45
C LYS A 78 -3.91 -2.52 -17.36
N THR A 79 -3.74 -1.87 -16.22
CA THR A 79 -2.59 -0.98 -15.98
C THR A 79 -1.33 -1.80 -15.72
N GLY A 80 -1.40 -2.82 -14.86
CA GLY A 80 -0.25 -3.68 -14.54
C GLY A 80 0.30 -4.48 -15.73
N ALA A 81 -0.56 -4.95 -16.63
CA ALA A 81 -0.17 -5.69 -17.83
C ALA A 81 0.09 -4.78 -19.04
N GLY A 82 -0.20 -3.48 -18.93
CA GLY A 82 -0.11 -2.54 -20.05
C GLY A 82 -0.97 -2.90 -21.26
N ASN A 83 -2.03 -3.70 -21.06
CA ASN A 83 -2.85 -4.23 -22.15
C ASN A 83 -4.26 -3.62 -22.15
N TRP A 84 -4.46 -2.64 -23.03
CA TRP A 84 -5.72 -1.92 -23.20
C TRP A 84 -6.46 -2.29 -24.49
N GLY A 85 -6.24 -3.50 -25.02
CA GLY A 85 -6.89 -3.98 -26.24
C GLY A 85 -6.11 -3.61 -27.51
N GLY A 86 -4.81 -3.94 -27.56
CA GLY A 86 -4.00 -3.81 -28.79
C GLY A 86 -2.67 -3.08 -28.65
N LYS A 87 -1.92 -3.31 -27.55
CA LYS A 87 -0.60 -2.71 -27.25
C LYS A 87 -0.58 -1.21 -26.96
N THR A 88 -1.71 -0.60 -26.62
CA THR A 88 -1.71 0.81 -26.21
C THR A 88 -1.52 0.91 -24.71
N VAL A 89 -0.44 1.54 -24.27
CA VAL A 89 -0.28 1.99 -22.88
C VAL A 89 -1.20 3.18 -22.64
N ARG A 90 -1.75 3.32 -21.42
CA ARG A 90 -2.46 4.52 -20.97
C ARG A 90 -1.62 5.23 -19.90
N PRO A 91 -0.67 6.08 -20.32
CA PRO A 91 0.36 6.62 -19.43
C PRO A 91 -0.22 7.51 -18.32
N VAL A 92 -1.40 8.09 -18.53
CA VAL A 92 -2.07 8.96 -17.56
C VAL A 92 -3.04 8.22 -16.61
N SER A 93 -3.14 6.89 -16.72
CA SER A 93 -4.04 6.08 -15.88
C SER A 93 -3.60 6.07 -14.42
N LEU A 94 -2.36 5.62 -14.15
CA LEU A 94 -1.77 5.60 -12.79
C LEU A 94 -0.29 6.04 -12.85
N PRO A 95 0.03 7.26 -13.34
CA PRO A 95 1.41 7.65 -13.63
C PRO A 95 2.27 7.75 -12.38
N TYR A 96 1.69 8.10 -11.23
CA TYR A 96 2.48 8.22 -10.01
C TYR A 96 2.95 6.84 -9.52
N TRP A 97 2.06 5.85 -9.48
CA TRP A 97 2.38 4.46 -9.21
C TRP A 97 3.35 3.89 -10.25
N ALA A 98 3.16 4.17 -11.54
CA ALA A 98 4.09 3.70 -12.57
C ALA A 98 5.53 4.18 -12.28
N SER A 99 5.70 5.43 -11.82
CA SER A 99 7.01 5.93 -11.38
C SER A 99 7.57 5.21 -10.15
N ARG A 100 6.72 4.69 -9.27
CA ARG A 100 7.10 3.91 -8.08
C ARG A 100 7.44 2.48 -8.43
N TRP A 101 6.68 1.87 -9.34
CA TRP A 101 6.96 0.56 -9.91
C TRP A 101 8.30 0.53 -10.66
N GLN A 102 8.64 1.57 -11.42
CA GLN A 102 9.95 1.71 -12.07
C GLN A 102 11.09 1.69 -11.04
N LYS A 103 10.94 2.43 -9.94
CA LYS A 103 11.93 2.44 -8.84
C LYS A 103 12.02 1.09 -8.12
N GLU A 104 10.88 0.46 -7.84
CA GLU A 104 10.80 -0.86 -7.21
C GLU A 104 11.52 -1.94 -8.03
N THR A 105 11.33 -1.92 -9.34
CA THR A 105 11.80 -2.99 -10.24
C THR A 105 13.11 -2.69 -10.95
N GLY A 106 13.59 -1.45 -10.90
CA GLY A 106 14.73 -0.98 -11.70
C GLY A 106 14.45 -0.91 -13.20
N ARG A 107 13.18 -1.02 -13.62
CA ARG A 107 12.75 -0.98 -15.03
C ARG A 107 12.50 0.45 -15.48
N SER A 108 12.57 0.69 -16.79
CA SER A 108 12.20 1.97 -17.41
C SER A 108 10.85 1.87 -18.12
N GLY A 109 10.11 2.98 -18.11
CA GLY A 109 8.81 3.09 -18.76
C GLY A 109 7.66 2.49 -17.97
N ASP A 110 6.46 2.64 -18.51
CA ASP A 110 5.23 2.05 -17.95
C ASP A 110 5.21 0.53 -18.15
N PRO A 111 4.40 -0.22 -17.38
CA PRO A 111 4.17 -1.62 -17.68
C PRO A 111 3.61 -1.82 -19.09
N THR A 112 4.11 -2.84 -19.78
CA THR A 112 3.68 -3.23 -21.13
C THR A 112 3.39 -4.73 -21.19
N PRO A 113 2.76 -5.25 -22.24
CA PRO A 113 2.58 -6.70 -22.39
C PRO A 113 3.90 -7.48 -22.39
N GLU A 114 4.98 -6.88 -22.90
CA GLU A 114 6.32 -7.45 -22.91
C GLU A 114 7.05 -7.28 -21.56
N ASN A 115 6.62 -6.31 -20.75
CA ASN A 115 7.23 -5.97 -19.46
C ASN A 115 6.16 -5.65 -18.40
N PRO A 116 5.31 -6.62 -18.02
CA PRO A 116 4.19 -6.37 -17.12
C PRO A 116 4.66 -6.31 -15.65
N ALA A 117 3.82 -5.71 -14.81
CA ALA A 117 3.84 -5.95 -13.37
C ALA A 117 3.61 -7.44 -13.08
N ALA A 118 4.14 -7.92 -11.97
CA ALA A 118 4.07 -9.34 -11.64
C ALA A 118 2.62 -9.79 -11.39
N ASP A 119 2.24 -10.95 -11.93
CA ASP A 119 0.88 -11.50 -11.80
C ASP A 119 0.39 -11.52 -10.35
N ALA A 120 1.28 -11.83 -9.41
CA ALA A 120 1.00 -11.91 -7.97
C ALA A 120 0.47 -10.61 -7.34
N VAL A 121 0.70 -9.46 -7.98
CA VAL A 121 0.20 -8.15 -7.52
C VAL A 121 -0.84 -7.57 -8.48
N THR A 122 -1.26 -8.30 -9.50
CA THR A 122 -2.26 -7.84 -10.47
C THR A 122 -3.61 -8.52 -10.25
N GLY A 123 -4.70 -7.84 -10.59
CA GLY A 123 -6.02 -8.47 -10.58
C GLY A 123 -7.08 -7.67 -11.33
N ALA A 124 -8.21 -8.33 -11.61
CA ALA A 124 -9.37 -7.68 -12.22
C ALA A 124 -9.87 -6.53 -11.34
N THR A 125 -10.35 -5.44 -11.96
CA THR A 125 -10.93 -4.34 -11.19
C THR A 125 -12.15 -4.80 -10.40
N PRO A 126 -12.15 -4.64 -9.07
CA PRO A 126 -13.34 -4.79 -8.24
C PRO A 126 -14.43 -3.80 -8.63
N LYS A 127 -15.70 -4.22 -8.51
CA LYS A 127 -16.87 -3.36 -8.81
C LYS A 127 -17.50 -2.72 -7.58
N GLN A 128 -17.03 -3.08 -6.39
CA GLN A 128 -17.57 -2.70 -5.08
C GLN A 128 -16.45 -2.95 -4.05
N ASP A 129 -16.76 -3.44 -2.85
CA ASP A 129 -15.78 -3.80 -1.84
C ASP A 129 -14.61 -4.65 -2.36
N PHE A 130 -13.41 -4.24 -1.94
CA PHE A 130 -12.15 -4.87 -2.29
C PHE A 130 -11.29 -5.04 -1.05
N THR A 131 -10.52 -6.12 -1.01
CA THR A 131 -9.52 -6.34 0.03
C THR A 131 -8.29 -7.03 -0.54
N CYS A 132 -7.11 -6.54 -0.14
CA CYS A 132 -5.83 -7.19 -0.39
C CYS A 132 -4.94 -7.13 0.86
N ARG A 133 -3.87 -7.92 0.88
CA ARG A 133 -2.97 -8.04 2.04
C ARG A 133 -1.51 -8.10 1.60
N THR A 134 -0.63 -7.59 2.45
CA THR A 134 0.82 -7.81 2.35
C THR A 134 1.40 -8.05 3.74
N GLU A 135 2.42 -8.89 3.84
CA GLU A 135 3.13 -9.14 5.08
C GLU A 135 4.35 -8.23 5.23
N VAL A 136 4.51 -7.65 6.41
CA VAL A 136 5.65 -6.81 6.77
C VAL A 136 6.20 -7.22 8.15
N PRO A 137 7.47 -6.92 8.46
CA PRO A 137 8.00 -7.21 9.78
C PRO A 137 7.23 -6.48 10.88
N ALA A 138 6.95 -7.15 12.00
CA ALA A 138 6.27 -6.54 13.13
C ALA A 138 6.96 -5.26 13.64
N ALA A 139 6.16 -4.36 14.20
CA ALA A 139 6.58 -3.10 14.80
C ALA A 139 7.31 -2.11 13.86
N THR A 140 7.34 -2.38 12.55
CA THR A 140 7.86 -1.44 11.55
C THR A 140 6.81 -0.42 11.12
N LYS A 141 7.25 0.76 10.67
CA LYS A 141 6.37 1.83 10.16
C LYS A 141 6.42 1.86 8.64
N TRP A 142 5.25 2.02 8.02
CA TRP A 142 5.08 2.09 6.57
C TRP A 142 4.20 3.27 6.21
N ASP A 143 4.64 4.04 5.21
CA ASP A 143 3.75 4.88 4.44
C ASP A 143 3.04 3.98 3.42
N TYR A 144 1.75 4.21 3.22
CA TYR A 144 0.96 3.49 2.24
C TYR A 144 0.21 4.47 1.36
N PHE A 145 -0.02 4.05 0.12
CA PHE A 145 -0.59 4.90 -0.91
C PHE A 145 -1.63 4.13 -1.71
N ILE A 146 -2.63 4.87 -2.17
CA ILE A 146 -3.63 4.39 -3.11
C ILE A 146 -3.76 5.46 -4.20
N GLU A 147 -3.47 5.11 -5.44
CA GLU A 147 -3.76 5.97 -6.60
C GLU A 147 -4.92 5.37 -7.38
N VAL A 148 -5.89 6.20 -7.77
CA VAL A 148 -7.08 5.75 -8.50
C VAL A 148 -7.46 6.70 -9.62
N ASN A 149 -7.95 6.13 -10.73
CA ASN A 149 -8.44 6.84 -11.89
C ASN A 149 -9.74 6.22 -12.43
N VAL A 150 -10.67 7.07 -12.84
CA VAL A 150 -11.86 6.69 -13.60
C VAL A 150 -11.72 7.29 -14.99
N SER A 151 -11.36 6.47 -15.97
CA SER A 151 -11.21 6.96 -17.34
C SER A 151 -12.52 7.51 -17.89
N GLY A 152 -12.45 8.65 -18.57
CA GLY A 152 -13.58 9.34 -19.18
C GLY A 152 -14.47 10.08 -18.19
N ASP A 153 -13.98 10.35 -16.97
CA ASP A 153 -14.69 11.12 -15.95
C ASP A 153 -14.54 12.63 -16.19
N PHE A 154 -15.03 13.08 -17.35
CA PHE A 154 -14.91 14.47 -17.80
C PHE A 154 -15.82 15.42 -17.00
N ASN A 155 -15.34 16.65 -16.81
CA ASN A 155 -16.13 17.76 -16.29
C ASN A 155 -15.67 19.10 -16.91
N ASP A 156 -16.22 20.22 -16.46
CA ASP A 156 -15.89 21.54 -17.00
C ASP A 156 -14.41 21.95 -16.85
N SER A 157 -13.73 21.42 -15.83
CA SER A 157 -12.31 21.69 -15.57
C SER A 157 -11.39 20.71 -16.32
N PHE A 158 -11.85 19.48 -16.53
CA PHE A 158 -11.14 18.39 -17.17
C PHE A 158 -11.95 17.85 -18.34
N ALA A 159 -12.13 18.70 -19.35
CA ALA A 159 -12.91 18.37 -20.53
C ALA A 159 -12.12 17.48 -21.50
N ALA A 160 -12.84 16.74 -22.35
CA ALA A 160 -12.23 15.93 -23.43
C ALA A 160 -11.47 16.79 -24.45
N VAL A 161 -11.86 18.06 -24.58
CA VAL A 161 -11.13 19.10 -25.30
C VAL A 161 -11.09 20.33 -24.40
N SER A 162 -9.88 20.74 -24.01
CA SER A 162 -9.67 21.94 -23.19
C SER A 162 -10.09 23.22 -23.93
N LYS A 163 -10.24 24.32 -23.19
CA LYS A 163 -10.60 25.63 -23.74
C LYS A 163 -9.61 26.13 -24.80
N ASP A 164 -8.34 25.76 -24.67
CA ASP A 164 -7.27 26.10 -25.62
C ASP A 164 -7.15 25.09 -26.77
N GLY A 165 -8.09 24.14 -26.89
CA GLY A 165 -8.17 23.17 -27.98
C GLY A 165 -7.30 21.92 -27.81
N LYS A 166 -6.55 21.76 -26.70
CA LYS A 166 -5.81 20.52 -26.41
C LYS A 166 -6.80 19.39 -26.14
N GLN A 167 -6.72 18.31 -26.93
CA GLN A 167 -7.56 17.12 -26.80
C GLN A 167 -6.96 16.12 -25.80
N ASP A 168 -7.81 15.56 -24.95
CA ASP A 168 -7.47 14.41 -24.11
C ASP A 168 -7.48 13.12 -24.95
N ARG A 169 -6.30 12.77 -25.49
CA ARG A 169 -6.12 11.59 -26.34
C ARG A 169 -6.16 10.27 -25.57
N ASN A 170 -5.97 10.31 -24.25
CA ASN A 170 -5.97 9.12 -23.41
C ASN A 170 -7.36 8.82 -22.85
N GLY A 171 -8.26 9.79 -22.89
CA GLY A 171 -9.59 9.69 -22.29
C GLY A 171 -9.48 9.66 -20.77
N ASN A 172 -8.62 10.48 -20.19
CA ASN A 172 -8.43 10.56 -18.75
C ASN A 172 -9.68 11.16 -18.08
N GLY A 173 -10.03 12.39 -18.48
CA GLY A 173 -10.97 13.22 -17.73
C GLY A 173 -10.32 13.76 -16.46
N GLN A 174 -11.04 13.71 -15.34
CA GLN A 174 -10.44 14.01 -14.04
C GLN A 174 -9.17 13.17 -13.83
N PRO A 175 -8.00 13.79 -13.54
CA PRO A 175 -6.75 13.07 -13.34
C PRO A 175 -6.84 12.05 -12.20
N SER A 176 -5.90 11.10 -12.16
CA SER A 176 -5.83 10.19 -11.03
C SER A 176 -5.61 10.98 -9.73
N ILE A 177 -6.19 10.48 -8.66
CA ILE A 177 -6.07 11.05 -7.32
C ILE A 177 -5.30 10.11 -6.41
N VAL A 178 -4.52 10.67 -5.49
CA VAL A 178 -3.62 9.92 -4.63
C VAL A 178 -3.98 10.12 -3.16
N TYR A 179 -4.22 9.00 -2.50
CA TYR A 179 -4.37 8.89 -1.05
C TYR A 179 -3.04 8.46 -0.43
N LYS A 180 -2.72 9.00 0.75
CA LYS A 180 -1.56 8.59 1.56
C LYS A 180 -1.96 8.43 3.02
N GLY A 181 -1.48 7.39 3.67
CA GLY A 181 -1.51 7.27 5.11
C GLY A 181 -0.25 6.62 5.66
N GLN A 182 -0.21 6.44 6.97
CA GLN A 182 0.87 5.77 7.66
C GLN A 182 0.30 4.74 8.63
N ILE A 183 0.97 3.60 8.76
CA ILE A 183 0.61 2.56 9.73
C ILE A 183 1.86 1.95 10.37
N THR A 184 1.77 1.64 11.66
CA THR A 184 2.77 0.78 12.31
C THR A 184 2.22 -0.65 12.32
N ALA A 185 3.04 -1.62 11.92
CA ALA A 185 2.68 -3.03 11.82
C ALA A 185 2.58 -3.68 13.20
N ARG A 186 1.54 -3.32 13.96
CA ARG A 186 1.19 -3.89 15.26
C ARG A 186 -0.23 -4.45 15.17
N PRO A 187 -0.47 -5.72 15.51
CA PRO A 187 -1.81 -6.30 15.44
C PRO A 187 -2.86 -5.44 16.14
N GLY A 188 -4.00 -5.22 15.47
CA GLY A 188 -5.11 -4.37 15.92
C GLY A 188 -4.95 -2.89 15.60
N GLN A 189 -3.83 -2.44 15.05
CA GLN A 189 -3.66 -1.05 14.65
C GLN A 189 -4.43 -0.76 13.36
N CYS A 190 -5.21 0.33 13.35
CA CYS A 190 -5.95 0.80 12.18
C CYS A 190 -5.45 2.18 11.72
N SER A 191 -5.64 2.47 10.44
CA SER A 191 -5.30 3.75 9.82
C SER A 191 -6.24 4.04 8.66
N LYS A 192 -6.55 5.33 8.45
CA LYS A 192 -7.29 5.83 7.29
C LYS A 192 -6.42 6.86 6.55
N PRO A 193 -6.31 6.80 5.23
CA PRO A 193 -5.47 7.73 4.49
C PRO A 193 -6.13 9.11 4.37
N LYS A 194 -5.32 10.09 3.99
CA LYS A 194 -5.76 11.39 3.51
C LYS A 194 -5.60 11.46 2.00
N LEU A 195 -6.52 12.14 1.34
CA LEU A 195 -6.35 12.57 -0.04
C LEU A 195 -5.27 13.65 -0.09
N ILE A 196 -4.17 13.42 -0.81
CA ILE A 196 -3.00 14.31 -0.82
C ILE A 196 -2.79 15.09 -2.12
N GLY A 197 -3.50 14.73 -3.18
CA GLY A 197 -3.43 15.45 -4.45
C GLY A 197 -3.89 14.62 -5.64
N ARG A 198 -3.56 15.14 -6.82
CA ARG A 198 -3.86 14.55 -8.12
C ARG A 198 -2.64 14.54 -9.05
N THR A 199 -2.76 13.89 -10.19
CA THR A 199 -1.79 13.96 -11.28
C THR A 199 -2.21 14.99 -12.34
N ASP A 200 -1.45 15.07 -13.42
CA ASP A 200 -1.84 15.86 -14.59
C ASP A 200 -2.88 15.12 -15.46
N GLN A 201 -3.74 15.88 -16.15
CA GLN A 201 -4.75 15.30 -17.05
C GLN A 201 -4.12 14.67 -18.29
N PHE A 202 -3.12 15.34 -18.86
CA PHE A 202 -2.58 15.04 -20.19
C PHE A 202 -1.23 14.34 -20.14
N GLU A 203 -0.43 14.61 -19.09
CA GLU A 203 0.94 14.15 -18.99
C GLU A 203 1.11 13.09 -17.90
N ALA A 204 1.99 12.11 -18.15
CA ALA A 204 2.45 11.23 -17.09
C ALA A 204 3.44 11.99 -16.20
N VAL A 205 3.17 12.00 -14.89
CA VAL A 205 3.96 12.73 -13.91
C VAL A 205 4.41 11.82 -12.77
N ASN A 206 5.59 12.10 -12.23
CA ASN A 206 6.16 11.41 -11.05
C ASN A 206 6.01 12.23 -9.76
N SER A 207 5.26 13.33 -9.83
CA SER A 207 4.99 14.27 -8.73
C SER A 207 3.49 14.45 -8.55
N ILE A 208 3.10 14.83 -7.32
CA ILE A 208 1.71 15.04 -6.94
C ILE A 208 1.41 16.53 -6.96
N ILE A 209 0.35 16.91 -7.64
CA ILE A 209 -0.22 18.26 -7.61
C ILE A 209 -1.16 18.31 -6.41
N SER A 210 -0.82 19.10 -5.39
CA SER A 210 -1.64 19.24 -4.18
C SER A 210 -2.94 20.01 -4.41
N ASP A 211 -2.99 20.82 -5.47
CA ASP A 211 -4.20 21.53 -5.86
C ASP A 211 -5.25 20.57 -6.43
N MET A 212 -6.35 20.44 -5.70
CA MET A 212 -7.51 19.63 -6.06
C MET A 212 -8.58 20.41 -6.82
N GLY A 213 -8.28 21.64 -7.24
CA GLY A 213 -9.14 22.46 -8.08
C GLY A 213 -9.67 21.69 -9.29
N GLY A 214 -10.98 21.77 -9.52
CA GLY A 214 -11.67 21.10 -10.62
C GLY A 214 -12.03 19.64 -10.37
N ILE A 215 -11.50 18.96 -9.34
CA ILE A 215 -11.91 17.59 -9.01
C ILE A 215 -13.30 17.60 -8.38
N SER A 216 -14.25 16.94 -9.03
CA SER A 216 -15.65 16.80 -8.61
C SER A 216 -15.89 15.47 -7.90
N ASN A 217 -16.57 14.53 -8.55
CA ASN A 217 -17.00 13.20 -8.08
C ASN A 217 -15.86 12.17 -7.95
N ALA A 218 -14.70 12.37 -8.58
CA ALA A 218 -13.63 11.37 -8.53
C ALA A 218 -13.17 11.04 -7.09
N LYS A 219 -13.21 12.02 -6.18
CA LYS A 219 -12.88 11.86 -4.76
C LYS A 219 -13.90 11.06 -3.97
N ASP A 220 -15.12 10.92 -4.49
CA ASP A 220 -16.21 10.20 -3.84
C ASP A 220 -16.23 8.72 -4.23
N LEU A 221 -15.34 8.30 -5.15
CA LEU A 221 -15.25 6.92 -5.64
C LEU A 221 -15.02 5.91 -4.52
N PHE A 222 -14.15 6.23 -3.57
CA PHE A 222 -13.96 5.41 -2.38
C PHE A 222 -14.80 5.98 -1.26
N SER A 223 -15.91 5.32 -0.95
CA SER A 223 -16.78 5.70 0.16
C SER A 223 -16.12 5.40 1.52
N GLU A 224 -15.25 4.38 1.55
CA GLU A 224 -14.41 4.08 2.71
C GLU A 224 -13.06 3.47 2.29
N ILE A 225 -12.01 3.87 3.01
CA ILE A 225 -10.69 3.26 2.94
C ILE A 225 -10.21 3.02 4.38
N GLU A 226 -9.89 1.77 4.70
CA GLU A 226 -9.33 1.37 5.99
C GLU A 226 -8.17 0.40 5.81
N ILE A 227 -7.10 0.63 6.57
CA ILE A 227 -5.95 -0.26 6.64
C ILE A 227 -5.84 -0.78 8.06
N THR A 228 -5.78 -2.09 8.22
CA THR A 228 -5.61 -2.76 9.52
C THR A 228 -4.37 -3.62 9.52
N ALA A 229 -3.54 -3.51 10.55
CA ALA A 229 -2.50 -4.46 10.86
C ALA A 229 -3.11 -5.63 11.64
N ARG A 230 -3.06 -6.85 11.08
CA ARG A 230 -3.65 -8.07 11.62
C ARG A 230 -2.58 -9.08 12.01
#